data_AF-A0A9E1XCD4-F1
#
_entry.id   AF-A0A9E1XCD4-F1
#
_cell.length_a   1.000
_cell.length_b   1.000
_cell.length_c   1.000
_cell.angle_alpha   90.00
_cell.angle_beta   90.00
_cell.angle_gamma   90.00
#
_symmetry.space_group_name_H-M   'P 1'
#
loop_
_entity.id
_entity.type
_entity.pdbx_description
1 polymer ?
#
loop_
_entity_poly.entity_id
_entity_poly.type
_entity_poly.pdbx_seq_one_letter_code
_entity_poly.pdbx_strand_id
1 'polypeptide(L)'
;PFSGQPKFDPRSDPALTFAPLVAKWYASGGKEGQAPPAEIKRLVDIIDEAKTSGRNRQIALAKELFQIWADNVWEIGTVGMTPMIQGVLVANDKLRNVPVVAGNDWPLRTPGDTRLEQYFYSR
;
A
#
# COMPACT_ATOMS: atom_id res chain seq x y z
N PRO A 1 -4.97 2.45 1.32
CA PRO A 1 -4.78 1.82 -0.01
C PRO A 1 -4.80 2.77 -1.22
N PHE A 2 -4.93 4.10 -1.05
CA PHE A 2 -5.10 5.03 -2.19
C PHE A 2 -4.00 6.09 -2.33
N SER A 3 -2.95 6.01 -1.52
CA SER A 3 -1.80 6.92 -1.55
C SER A 3 -0.55 6.20 -2.03
N GLY A 4 0.36 6.92 -2.68
CA GLY A 4 1.64 6.36 -3.14
C GLY A 4 1.48 5.43 -4.34
N GLN A 5 2.08 4.24 -4.25
CA GLN A 5 2.05 3.17 -5.27
C GLN A 5 1.19 2.00 -4.77
N PRO A 6 -0.14 2.08 -4.87
CA PRO A 6 -1.01 1.01 -4.37
C PRO A 6 -0.84 -0.27 -5.20
N LYS A 7 -0.59 -1.39 -4.52
CA LYS A 7 -0.39 -2.69 -5.18
C LYS A 7 -1.60 -3.23 -5.96
N PHE A 8 -2.77 -2.64 -5.72
CA PHE A 8 -4.05 -3.01 -6.31
C PHE A 8 -4.34 -2.27 -7.62
N ASP A 9 -3.53 -1.26 -7.97
CA ASP A 9 -3.65 -0.54 -9.23
C ASP A 9 -2.73 -1.20 -10.27
N PRO A 10 -3.27 -1.75 -11.38
CA PRO A 10 -2.43 -2.29 -12.45
C PRO A 10 -1.59 -1.20 -13.13
N ARG A 11 -1.90 0.10 -12.93
CA ARG A 11 -1.13 1.22 -13.48
C ARG A 11 0.02 1.66 -12.56
N SER A 12 0.08 1.13 -11.34
CA SER A 12 1.21 1.36 -10.44
C SER A 12 2.35 0.39 -10.78
N ASP A 13 3.55 0.70 -10.32
CA ASP A 13 4.73 -0.18 -10.40
C ASP A 13 5.12 -0.72 -9.02
N PRO A 14 4.25 -1.53 -8.37
CA PRO A 14 4.59 -2.20 -7.12
C PRO A 14 5.49 -3.43 -7.41
N ALA A 15 6.17 -3.93 -6.38
CA ALA A 15 6.93 -5.19 -6.48
C ALA A 15 6.07 -6.41 -6.90
N LEU A 16 4.75 -6.33 -6.72
CA LEU A 16 3.78 -7.33 -7.14
C LEU A 16 3.51 -7.15 -8.64
N THR A 17 4.03 -8.03 -9.51
CA THR A 17 3.78 -7.99 -10.97
C THR A 17 2.31 -8.31 -11.31
N PHE A 18 1.38 -7.43 -10.92
CA PHE A 18 -0.05 -7.57 -11.08
C PHE A 18 -0.51 -7.01 -12.44
N ALA A 19 -1.18 -7.85 -13.23
CA ALA A 19 -1.81 -7.48 -14.51
C ALA A 19 -0.95 -6.62 -15.48
N PRO A 20 0.30 -7.04 -15.82
CA PRO A 20 1.23 -6.22 -16.61
C PRO A 20 0.74 -5.91 -18.03
N LEU A 21 -0.04 -6.80 -18.66
CA LEU A 21 -0.65 -6.52 -19.97
C LEU A 21 -1.77 -5.47 -19.89
N VAL A 22 -2.48 -5.41 -18.76
CA VAL A 22 -3.48 -4.36 -18.49
C VAL A 22 -2.78 -3.03 -18.22
N ALA A 23 -1.66 -3.05 -17.50
CA ALA A 23 -0.80 -1.88 -17.31
C ALA A 23 -0.37 -1.29 -18.67
N LYS A 24 0.12 -2.16 -19.58
CA LYS A 24 0.49 -1.77 -20.96
C LYS A 24 -0.69 -1.21 -21.75
N TRP A 25 -1.89 -1.77 -21.55
CA TRP A 25 -3.12 -1.28 -22.18
C TRP A 25 -3.46 0.14 -21.73
N TYR A 26 -3.42 0.43 -20.43
CA TYR A 26 -3.62 1.79 -19.95
C TYR A 26 -2.53 2.75 -20.42
N ALA A 27 -1.25 2.35 -20.36
CA ALA A 27 -0.13 3.19 -20.77
C ALA A 27 -0.14 3.55 -22.27
N SER A 28 -0.59 2.63 -23.12
CA SER A 28 -0.67 2.84 -24.58
C SER A 28 -1.95 3.55 -25.04
N GLY A 29 -2.87 3.86 -24.13
CA GLY A 29 -4.20 4.37 -24.46
C GLY A 29 -5.05 3.35 -25.22
N GLY A 30 -4.86 2.06 -24.91
CA GLY A 30 -5.63 0.94 -25.48
C GLY A 30 -5.10 0.35 -26.78
N LYS A 31 -3.89 0.76 -27.23
CA LYS A 31 -3.31 0.30 -28.49
C LYS A 31 -2.56 -1.03 -28.38
N GLU A 32 -1.99 -1.32 -27.21
CA GLU A 32 -1.17 -2.50 -26.96
C GLU A 32 -1.50 -3.13 -25.61
N GLY A 33 -1.34 -4.45 -25.47
CA GLY A 33 -1.65 -5.16 -24.23
C GLY A 33 -3.06 -5.73 -24.22
N GLN A 34 -3.64 -5.91 -23.04
CA GLN A 34 -4.95 -6.53 -22.86
C GLN A 34 -5.91 -5.56 -22.17
N ALA A 35 -7.12 -5.40 -22.74
CA ALA A 35 -8.16 -4.61 -22.09
C ALA A 35 -8.48 -5.16 -20.69
N PRO A 36 -8.71 -4.30 -19.69
CA PRO A 36 -8.97 -4.73 -18.32
C PRO A 36 -10.27 -5.55 -18.24
N PRO A 37 -10.26 -6.73 -17.59
CA PRO A 37 -11.47 -7.40 -17.12
C PRO A 37 -12.32 -6.46 -16.25
N ALA A 38 -13.61 -6.77 -16.11
CA ALA A 38 -14.57 -5.90 -15.41
C ALA A 38 -14.14 -5.59 -13.96
N GLU A 39 -13.60 -6.60 -13.28
CA GLU A 39 -13.13 -6.55 -11.89
C GLU A 39 -11.91 -5.63 -11.76
N ILE A 40 -10.92 -5.79 -12.65
CA ILE A 40 -9.71 -4.96 -12.65
C ILE A 40 -10.04 -3.51 -13.07
N LYS A 41 -10.94 -3.34 -14.05
CA LYS A 41 -11.45 -2.01 -14.40
C LYS A 41 -12.11 -1.37 -13.19
N ARG A 42 -12.90 -2.12 -12.41
CA ARG A 42 -13.54 -1.61 -11.19
C ARG A 42 -12.52 -1.18 -10.14
N LEU A 43 -11.41 -1.90 -9.97
CA LEU A 43 -10.30 -1.47 -9.09
C LEU A 43 -9.76 -0.09 -9.50
N VAL A 44 -9.52 0.10 -10.79
CA VAL A 44 -9.05 1.38 -11.35
C VAL A 44 -10.05 2.50 -11.09
N ASP A 45 -11.34 2.26 -11.37
CA ASP A 45 -12.42 3.22 -11.12
C ASP A 45 -12.50 3.60 -9.62
N ILE A 46 -12.40 2.61 -8.72
CA ILE A 46 -12.38 2.81 -7.26
C ILE A 46 -11.20 3.70 -6.86
N ILE A 47 -10.01 3.43 -7.39
CA ILE A 47 -8.79 4.16 -7.02
C ILE A 47 -8.87 5.61 -7.49
N ASP A 48 -9.38 5.85 -8.69
CA ASP A 48 -9.52 7.21 -9.21
C ASP A 48 -10.58 8.02 -8.45
N GLU A 49 -11.69 7.39 -8.07
CA GLU A 49 -12.70 8.02 -7.22
C GLU A 49 -12.16 8.29 -5.80
N ALA A 50 -11.42 7.35 -5.23
CA ALA A 50 -10.94 7.44 -3.86
C ALA A 50 -9.91 8.56 -3.66
N LYS A 51 -9.13 8.92 -4.70
CA LYS A 51 -8.14 10.01 -4.66
C LYS A 51 -8.77 11.38 -4.36
N THR A 52 -10.01 11.61 -4.79
CA THR A 52 -10.72 12.89 -4.62
C THR A 52 -11.85 12.82 -3.59
N SER A 53 -12.15 11.62 -3.08
CA SER A 53 -13.21 11.36 -2.12
C SER A 53 -12.87 11.76 -0.68
N GLY A 54 -13.88 12.14 0.10
CA GLY A 54 -13.78 12.30 1.55
C GLY A 54 -13.60 10.98 2.31
N ARG A 55 -13.16 11.04 3.57
CA ARG A 55 -12.74 9.87 4.36
C ARG A 55 -13.79 8.74 4.42
N ASN A 56 -15.05 9.06 4.69
CA ASN A 56 -16.11 8.05 4.79
C ASN A 56 -16.32 7.31 3.46
N ARG A 57 -16.23 8.03 2.34
CA ARG A 57 -16.34 7.45 1.01
C ARG A 57 -15.11 6.60 0.68
N GLN A 58 -13.91 7.07 1.02
CA GLN A 58 -12.69 6.27 0.90
C GLN A 58 -12.80 4.94 1.67
N ILE A 59 -13.37 4.95 2.89
CA ILE A 59 -13.55 3.72 3.67
C ILE A 59 -14.48 2.73 2.96
N ALA A 60 -15.61 3.21 2.41
CA ALA A 60 -16.54 2.36 1.67
C ALA A 60 -15.88 1.77 0.40
N LEU A 61 -15.19 2.61 -0.37
CA LEU A 61 -14.45 2.22 -1.56
C LEU A 61 -13.32 1.21 -1.24
N ALA A 62 -12.62 1.38 -0.12
CA ALA A 62 -11.57 0.46 0.29
C ALA A 62 -12.13 -0.92 0.61
N LYS A 63 -13.29 -1.00 1.29
CA LYS A 63 -13.96 -2.28 1.57
C LYS A 63 -14.33 -3.01 0.28
N GLU A 64 -14.88 -2.28 -0.70
CA GLU A 64 -15.21 -2.85 -2.00
C GLU A 64 -13.98 -3.36 -2.74
N LEU A 65 -12.91 -2.55 -2.80
CA LEU A 65 -11.63 -2.94 -3.40
C LEU A 65 -11.08 -4.23 -2.79
N PHE A 66 -11.08 -4.33 -1.45
CA PHE A 66 -10.57 -5.51 -0.77
C PHE A 66 -11.47 -6.73 -0.95
N GLN A 67 -12.79 -6.56 -1.08
CA GLN A 67 -13.70 -7.65 -1.40
C GLN A 67 -13.40 -8.21 -2.79
N ILE A 68 -13.29 -7.36 -3.82
CA ILE A 68 -12.94 -7.77 -5.19
C ILE A 68 -11.60 -8.52 -5.20
N TRP A 69 -10.59 -7.98 -4.50
CA TRP A 69 -9.27 -8.60 -4.42
C TRP A 69 -9.32 -9.99 -3.76
N ALA A 70 -10.07 -10.13 -2.67
CA ALA A 70 -10.21 -11.38 -1.93
C ALA A 70 -10.97 -12.44 -2.75
N ASP A 71 -12.02 -12.05 -3.48
CA ASP A 71 -12.84 -12.97 -4.28
C ASP A 71 -12.08 -13.54 -5.48
N ASN A 72 -11.14 -12.76 -6.05
CA ASN A 72 -10.38 -13.16 -7.24
C ASN A 72 -9.04 -13.84 -6.94
N VAL A 73 -8.48 -13.64 -5.74
CA VAL A 73 -7.23 -14.28 -5.27
C VAL A 73 -6.07 -14.13 -6.28
N TRP A 74 -5.84 -12.91 -6.78
CA TRP A 74 -4.71 -12.64 -7.70
C TRP A 74 -3.32 -12.73 -7.03
N GLU A 75 -3.29 -12.76 -5.71
CA GLU A 75 -2.07 -12.90 -4.89
C GLU A 75 -2.33 -13.97 -3.81
N ILE A 76 -1.47 -14.99 -3.77
CA ILE A 76 -1.49 -16.01 -2.73
C ILE A 76 -0.30 -15.77 -1.81
N GLY A 77 -0.54 -15.05 -0.72
CA GLY A 77 0.47 -14.81 0.31
C GLY A 77 0.73 -16.07 1.15
N THR A 78 2.00 -16.43 1.33
CA THR A 78 2.40 -17.59 2.16
C THR A 78 2.76 -17.17 3.58
N VAL A 79 3.48 -16.05 3.73
CA VAL A 79 3.93 -15.48 4.99
C VAL A 79 3.85 -13.96 4.90
N GLY A 80 3.42 -13.32 5.99
CA GLY A 80 3.30 -11.86 6.10
C GLY A 80 3.89 -11.34 7.41
N MET A 81 4.01 -10.02 7.54
CA MET A 81 4.54 -9.33 8.74
C MET A 81 5.94 -9.80 9.17
N THR A 82 6.76 -10.24 8.21
CA THR A 82 8.14 -10.62 8.50
C THR A 82 9.01 -9.37 8.67
N PRO A 83 10.06 -9.41 9.51
CA PRO A 83 11.02 -8.30 9.62
C PRO A 83 11.94 -8.18 8.39
N MET A 84 11.71 -8.96 7.33
CA MET A 84 12.52 -8.95 6.10
C MET A 84 12.45 -7.60 5.39
N ILE A 85 11.29 -6.93 5.46
CA ILE A 85 11.09 -5.60 4.88
C ILE A 85 11.31 -4.58 6.00
N GLN A 86 12.32 -3.72 5.83
CA GLN A 86 12.72 -2.62 6.73
C GLN A 86 13.17 -3.01 8.16
N GLY A 87 13.26 -4.30 8.50
CA GLY A 87 13.94 -4.76 9.72
C GLY A 87 13.09 -4.70 10.99
N VAL A 88 13.80 -4.73 12.13
CA VAL A 88 13.24 -4.54 13.47
C VAL A 88 13.76 -3.23 14.05
N LEU A 89 12.97 -2.59 14.91
CA LEU A 89 13.42 -1.44 15.67
C LEU A 89 14.23 -1.91 16.87
N VAL A 90 15.44 -1.37 16.99
CA VAL A 90 16.34 -1.63 18.12
C VAL A 90 16.62 -0.30 18.79
N ALA A 91 16.27 -0.19 20.07
CA ALA A 91 16.52 1.00 20.88
C ALA A 91 17.48 0.67 22.03
N ASN A 92 18.34 1.63 22.36
CA ASN A 92 19.17 1.54 23.55
C ASN A 92 18.27 1.66 24.81
N ASP A 93 18.56 0.87 25.85
CA ASP A 93 17.76 0.90 27.09
C ASP A 93 17.81 2.27 27.82
N LYS A 94 18.83 3.10 27.59
CA LYS A 94 18.89 4.46 28.11
C LYS A 94 18.17 5.48 27.23
N LEU A 95 17.76 5.13 26.01
CA LEU A 95 17.03 6.03 25.13
C LEU A 95 15.54 5.98 25.49
N ARG A 96 15.00 7.11 25.93
CA ARG A 96 13.63 7.27 26.40
C ARG A 96 12.78 8.01 25.37
N ASN A 97 11.47 7.91 25.59
CA ASN A 97 10.42 8.45 24.71
C ASN A 97 10.37 7.82 23.31
N VAL A 98 10.94 6.61 23.16
CA VAL A 98 10.75 5.77 21.98
C VAL A 98 9.40 5.04 22.14
N PRO A 99 8.47 5.11 21.17
CA PRO A 99 7.21 4.40 21.25
C PRO A 99 7.43 2.88 21.22
N VAL A 100 6.61 2.15 21.98
CA VAL A 100 6.66 0.68 22.04
C VAL A 100 6.28 0.04 20.70
N VAL A 101 5.42 0.72 19.94
CA VAL A 101 4.97 0.30 18.61
C VAL A 101 5.17 1.47 17.65
N ALA A 102 5.84 1.19 16.53
CA ALA A 102 5.95 2.11 15.42
C ALA A 102 5.46 1.43 14.14
N GLY A 103 5.01 2.23 13.18
CA GLY A 103 4.74 1.72 11.86
C GLY A 103 6.05 1.27 11.23
N ASN A 104 6.00 0.17 10.47
CA ASN A 104 7.13 -0.26 9.68
C ASN A 104 6.75 -0.19 8.19
N ASP A 105 6.86 1.00 7.61
CA ASP A 105 6.55 1.20 6.19
C ASP A 105 7.24 2.44 5.60
N TRP A 106 7.61 2.39 4.32
CA TRP A 106 8.28 3.50 3.64
C TRP A 106 7.39 4.76 3.52
N PRO A 107 6.08 4.67 3.21
CA PRO A 107 5.17 5.82 3.22
C PRO A 107 5.04 6.49 4.59
N LEU A 108 5.24 5.74 5.68
CA LEU A 108 5.27 6.27 7.04
C LEU A 108 6.61 6.93 7.38
N ARG A 109 7.64 6.73 6.55
CA ARG A 109 9.01 7.25 6.74
C ARG A 109 9.71 6.70 7.97
N THR A 110 9.41 5.46 8.39
CA THR A 110 10.03 4.82 9.57
C THR A 110 11.56 5.00 9.57
N PRO A 111 12.18 5.48 10.67
CA PRO A 111 11.61 5.77 11.98
C PRO A 111 11.09 7.21 12.16
N GLY A 112 10.90 7.98 11.09
CA GLY A 112 10.36 9.35 11.16
C GLY A 112 8.92 9.45 11.70
N ASP A 113 8.10 8.40 11.55
CA ASP A 113 6.73 8.34 12.11
C ASP A 113 6.69 8.35 13.64
N THR A 114 7.82 8.11 14.30
CA THR A 114 7.92 8.04 15.76
C THR A 114 8.28 9.38 16.42
N ARG A 115 8.46 10.45 15.64
CA ARG A 115 8.86 11.79 16.13
C ARG A 115 10.20 11.75 16.87
N LEU A 116 11.25 11.40 16.14
CA LEU A 116 12.63 11.27 16.64
C LEU A 116 13.11 12.49 17.44
N GLU A 117 12.61 13.69 17.12
CA GLU A 117 12.90 14.94 17.82
C GLU A 117 12.50 14.94 19.30
N GLN A 118 11.62 14.02 19.71
CA GLN A 118 11.15 13.90 21.08
C GLN A 118 11.99 12.92 21.92
N TYR A 119 12.97 12.24 21.32
CA TYR A 119 13.79 11.24 22.00
C TYR A 119 14.84 11.88 22.89
N PHE A 120 15.16 11.24 24.02
CA PHE A 120 16.21 11.72 24.92
C PHE A 120 16.88 10.58 25.68
N TYR A 121 18.15 10.75 26.06
CA TYR A 121 18.83 9.80 26.94
C TYR A 121 18.49 10.09 28.41
N SER A 122 18.12 9.05 29.16
CA SER A 122 18.10 9.14 30.62
C SER A 122 19.54 9.29 31.13
N ARG A 123 19.73 10.16 32.12
CA ARG A 123 21.02 10.34 32.82
C ARG A 123 21.47 9.06 33.50
#